data_AF-A0A917CBU8-F1
#
_entry.id   AF-A0A917CBU8-F1
#
_cell.length_a   1.000
_cell.length_b   1.000
_cell.length_c   1.000
_cell.angle_alpha   90.00
_cell.angle_beta   90.00
_cell.angle_gamma   90.00
#
_symmetry.space_group_name_H-M   'P 1'
#
loop_
_entity.id
_entity.type
_entity.pdbx_description
1 polymer ?
#
loop_
_entity_poly.entity_id
_entity_poly.type
_entity_poly.pdbx_seq_one_letter_code
_entity_poly.pdbx_strand_id
1 'polypeptide(L)' 'MQIIQRLTVVSNPTRVFEVGTEHDGCEVIEIRQVGANYEDHVHSEFHVEDENGDLIASVENAPVIVDYKQIAVDDNEE' A
#
# COMPACT_ATOMS: atom_id res chain seq x y z
N MET A 1 -13.62 -7.90 2.31
CA MET A 1 -12.22 -7.91 1.84
C MET A 1 -11.38 -6.99 2.75
N GLN A 2 -10.10 -7.30 3.02
CA GLN A 2 -9.18 -6.40 3.73
C GLN A 2 -8.21 -5.77 2.73
N ILE A 3 -8.05 -4.44 2.80
CA ILE A 3 -7.08 -3.69 1.99
C ILE A 3 -6.10 -2.95 2.91
N ILE A 4 -4.93 -2.60 2.39
CA ILE A 4 -4.00 -1.69 3.10
C ILE A 4 -4.54 -0.26 2.92
N GLN A 5 -4.91 0.38 4.02
CA GLN A 5 -5.37 1.77 4.01
C GLN A 5 -4.20 2.73 4.18
N ARG A 6 -3.21 2.37 5.01
CA ARG A 6 -2.06 3.22 5.32
C ARG A 6 -0.79 2.40 5.49
N LEU A 7 0.30 2.93 4.95
CA LEU A 7 1.65 2.40 5.10
C LEU A 7 2.53 3.48 5.74
N THR A 8 3.01 3.22 6.95
CA THR A 8 4.00 4.06 7.61
C THR A 8 5.37 3.43 7.46
N VAL A 9 6.27 4.08 6.73
CA VAL A 9 7.67 3.67 6.64
C VAL A 9 8.43 4.23 7.84
N VAL A 10 8.99 3.33 8.65
CA VAL A 10 9.71 3.70 9.88
C VAL A 10 11.10 4.23 9.50
N SER A 11 11.14 5.50 9.10
CA SER A 11 12.33 6.25 8.65
C SER A 11 12.46 7.59 9.38
N ASN A 12 13.56 8.31 9.14
CA ASN A 12 13.78 9.68 9.62
C ASN A 12 14.17 10.62 8.44
N PRO A 13 13.28 11.53 7.99
CA PRO A 13 11.90 11.71 8.47
C PRO A 13 11.02 10.50 8.12
N THR A 14 9.97 10.28 8.91
CA THR A 14 8.99 9.23 8.65
C THR A 14 8.20 9.55 7.39
N ARG A 15 8.00 8.55 6.53
CA ARG A 15 7.13 8.67 5.36
C ARG A 15 5.83 7.91 5.60
N VAL A 16 4.72 8.51 5.23
CA VAL A 16 3.38 7.92 5.35
C VAL A 16 2.71 8.00 3.99
N PHE A 17 2.14 6.87 3.56
CA PHE A 17 1.29 6.77 2.38
C PHE A 17 -0.09 6.31 2.83
N GLU A 18 -1.14 7.00 2.41
CA GLU A 18 -2.52 6.69 2.77
C GLU A 18 -3.41 6.76 1.54
N VAL A 19 -4.24 5.74 1.32
CA VAL A 19 -5.15 5.68 0.18
C VAL A 19 -6.13 6.87 0.21
N GLY A 20 -6.24 7.58 -0.90
CA GLY A 20 -7.02 8.81 -1.06
C GLY A 20 -6.28 10.09 -0.65
N THR A 21 -4.96 10.03 -0.44
CA THR A 21 -4.13 11.21 -0.18
C THR A 21 -3.18 11.51 -1.34
N GLU A 22 -2.79 12.78 -1.48
CA GLU A 22 -1.84 13.22 -2.50
C GLU A 22 -0.39 13.11 -2.01
N HIS A 23 0.48 12.57 -2.85
CA HIS A 23 1.93 12.52 -2.66
C HIS A 23 2.62 13.07 -3.91
N ASP A 24 3.37 14.16 -3.77
CA ASP A 24 4.08 14.84 -4.88
C ASP A 24 3.22 15.15 -6.12
N GLY A 25 1.93 15.46 -5.92
CA GLY A 25 0.97 15.74 -6.99
C GLY A 25 0.28 14.51 -7.59
N CYS A 26 0.55 13.32 -7.06
CA CYS A 26 -0.09 12.06 -7.45
C CYS A 26 -1.01 11.56 -6.34
N GLU A 27 -2.24 11.17 -6.66
CA GLU A 27 -3.16 10.56 -5.69
C GLU A 27 -2.81 9.10 -5.46
N VAL A 28 -2.67 8.69 -4.20
CA VAL A 28 -2.46 7.29 -3.82
C VAL A 28 -3.78 6.54 -3.92
N ILE A 29 -3.89 5.64 -4.89
CA ILE A 29 -5.11 4.85 -5.13
C ILE A 29 -5.00 3.45 -4.52
N GLU A 30 -3.83 2.84 -4.58
CA GLU A 30 -3.62 1.49 -4.06
C GLU A 30 -2.29 1.34 -3.33
N ILE A 31 -2.29 0.52 -2.29
CA ILE A 31 -1.07 0.04 -1.62
C ILE A 31 -1.12 -1.48 -1.58
N ARG A 32 -0.15 -2.14 -2.22
CA ARG A 32 -0.09 -3.60 -2.33
C ARG A 32 1.19 -4.16 -1.71
N GLN A 33 1.07 -5.26 -0.96
CA GLN A 33 2.23 -6.05 -0.56
C GLN A 33 2.57 -7.03 -1.68
N VAL A 34 3.67 -6.78 -2.38
CA VAL A 34 4.09 -7.59 -3.54
C VAL A 34 5.20 -8.57 -3.18
N GLY A 35 5.94 -8.29 -2.12
CA GLY A 35 7.05 -9.12 -1.66
C GLY A 35 6.65 -10.53 -1.20
N ALA A 36 5.39 -10.73 -0.81
CA ALA A 36 4.86 -12.03 -0.42
C ALA A 36 4.82 -13.07 -1.56
N ASN A 37 4.90 -12.61 -2.82
CA ASN A 37 4.80 -13.46 -4.01
C ASN A 37 6.14 -13.98 -4.53
N TYR A 38 7.27 -13.58 -3.93
CA TYR A 38 8.60 -14.05 -4.32
C TYR A 38 8.98 -15.34 -3.57
N GLU A 39 9.58 -16.31 -4.27
CA GLU A 39 9.93 -17.64 -3.75
C GLU A 39 10.82 -17.58 -2.49
N ASP A 40 11.63 -16.53 -2.37
CA ASP A 40 12.55 -16.36 -1.25
C ASP A 40 11.86 -15.83 0.01
N HIS A 41 10.63 -15.31 -0.09
CA HIS A 41 9.80 -14.75 1.01
C HIS A 41 10.48 -13.71 1.91
N VAL A 42 11.66 -13.19 1.52
CA VAL A 42 12.52 -12.32 2.36
C VAL A 42 12.26 -10.84 2.11
N HIS A 43 11.49 -10.47 1.08
CA HIS A 43 11.27 -9.08 0.73
C HIS A 43 9.98 -8.55 1.34
N SER A 44 10.11 -7.68 2.34
CA SER A 44 9.04 -6.75 2.70
C SER A 44 9.02 -5.66 1.63
N GLU A 45 8.28 -5.91 0.55
CA GLU A 45 8.12 -4.99 -0.57
C GLU A 45 6.66 -4.56 -0.71
N PHE A 46 6.47 -3.24 -0.81
CA PHE A 46 5.17 -2.61 -0.99
C PHE A 46 5.21 -1.64 -2.17
N HIS A 47 4.22 -1.74 -3.04
CA HIS A 47 3.97 -0.80 -4.13
C HIS A 47 2.88 0.18 -3.72
N VAL A 48 3.14 1.46 -3.93
CA VAL A 48 2.19 2.57 -3.76
C VAL A 48 1.90 3.10 -5.17
N GLU A 49 0.64 3.03 -5.59
CA GLU A 49 0.27 3.20 -6.99
C GLU A 49 -0.85 4.25 -7.16
N ASP A 50 -0.88 4.88 -8.33
CA ASP A 50 -1.89 5.85 -8.73
C ASP A 50 -3.09 5.21 -9.47
N GLU A 51 -3.97 6.03 -10.04
CA GLU A 51 -5.16 5.59 -10.76
C GLU A 51 -4.88 4.84 -12.07
N ASN A 52 -3.70 5.05 -12.65
CA ASN A 52 -3.26 4.38 -13.88
C ASN A 52 -2.48 3.09 -13.59
N GLY A 53 -2.21 2.80 -12.31
CA GLY A 53 -1.34 1.71 -11.88
C GLY A 53 0.16 2.07 -11.99
N ASP A 54 0.49 3.35 -12.14
CA ASP A 54 1.87 3.80 -12.14
C ASP A 54 2.41 3.88 -10.70
N LEU A 55 3.68 3.52 -10.52
CA LEU A 55 4.33 3.53 -9.20
C LEU A 55 4.60 4.97 -8.73
N ILE A 56 3.95 5.36 -7.63
CA ILE A 56 4.27 6.56 -6.86
C ILE A 56 5.53 6.29 -6.01
N ALA A 57 5.58 5.14 -5.35
CA ALA A 57 6.72 4.72 -4.55
C ALA A 57 6.82 3.18 -4.45
N SER A 58 8.06 2.69 -4.41
CA SER A 58 8.38 1.33 -3.97
C SER A 58 9.05 1.41 -2.59
N VAL A 59 8.53 0.65 -1.63
CA VAL A 59 9.12 0.52 -0.30
C VAL A 59 9.72 -0.88 -0.17
N GLU A 60 11.04 -0.95 -0.24
CA GLU A 60 11.78 -2.21 -0.25
C GLU A 60 12.66 -2.33 0.99
N ASN A 61 12.59 -3.50 1.65
CA ASN A 61 13.48 -3.87 2.76
C ASN A 61 13.48 -2.85 3.93
N ALA A 62 12.35 -2.16 4.13
CA ALA A 62 12.18 -1.18 5.20
C ALA A 62 11.22 -1.69 6.28
N PRO A 63 11.47 -1.36 7.57
CA PRO A 63 10.47 -1.57 8.60
C PRO A 63 9.24 -0.70 8.34
N VAL A 64 8.06 -1.32 8.36
CA VAL A 64 6.78 -0.64 8.12
C VAL A 64 5.75 -0.97 9.18
N ILE A 65 4.81 -0.05 9.39
CA ILE A 65 3.54 -0.30 10.08
C ILE A 65 2.45 -0.27 9.00
N VAL A 66 1.66 -1.34 8.91
CA VAL A 66 0.60 -1.50 7.93
C VAL A 66 -0.75 -1.43 8.64
N ASP A 67 -1.55 -0.42 8.32
CA ASP A 67 -2.92 -0.29 8.83
C ASP A 67 -3.90 -0.79 7.75
N TYR A 68 -4.70 -1.80 8.11
CA TYR A 68 -5.69 -2.39 7.22
C TYR A 68 -7.08 -1.80 7.45
N LYS A 69 -7.89 -1.75 6.39
CA LYS A 69 -9.31 -1.42 6.45
C LYS A 69 -10.12 -2.58 5.89
N GLN A 70 -11.17 -2.96 6.62
CA GLN A 70 -12.15 -3.92 6.15
C GLN A 70 -13.17 -3.19 5.27
N ILE A 71 -13.30 -3.63 4.03
CA ILE A 71 -14.35 -3.21 3.11
C ILE A 71 -15.44 -4.28 3.15
N ALA A 72 -16.66 -3.85 3.46
CA ALA A 72 -17.85 -4.67 3.31
C ALA A 72 -18.08 -4.89 1.81
N VAL A 73 -18.14 -6.16 1.41
CA VAL A 73 -18.66 -6.52 0.09
C VAL A 73 -20.16 -6.69 0.33
N ASP A 74 -20.95 -5.77 -0.21
CA ASP A 74 -22.40 -5.92 -0.22
C ASP A 74 -22.70 -6.93 -1.35
N ASP A 75 -23.00 -8.19 -0.99
CA ASP A 75 -23.43 -9.24 -1.92
C ASP A 75 -24.86 -8.93 -2.40
N ASN A 76 -25.02 -7.82 -3.12
CA ASN A 76 -26.29 -7.47 -3.75
C ASN A 76 -26.43 -8.27 -5.06
N GLU A 77 -26.53 -9.59 -4.92
CA GLU A 77 -27.09 -10.49 -5.94
C GLU A 77 -28.58 -10.66 -5.65
N GLU A 78 -29.41 -9.79 -6.23
CA GLU A 78 -30.81 -10.10 -6.59
C GLU A 78 -30.95 -10.22 -8.11
#